data_AF-A0A523ZVP8-F1
#
_entry.id   AF-A0A523ZVP8-F1
#
_cell.length_a   1.000
_cell.length_b   1.000
_cell.length_c   1.000
_cell.angle_alpha   90.00
_cell.angle_beta   90.00
_cell.angle_gamma   90.00
#
_symmetry.space_group_name_H-M   'P 1'
#
loop_
_entity.id
_entity.type
_entity.pdbx_description
1 polymer ?
#
loop_
_entity_poly.entity_id
_entity_poly.type
_entity_poly.pdbx_seq_one_letter_code
_entity_poly.pdbx_strand_id
1 'polypeptide(L)' 'MVSQDLLDILRCPACVREGPDAGLLDLIREQWLVCRDCDRKYPIRDDIPVMLIDEGDKYRDVPVEELGEP' A
#
# COMPACT_ATOMS: atom_id res chain seq x y z
N MET A 1 17.59 10.64 -7.87
CA MET A 1 17.25 9.85 -6.68
C MET A 1 15.95 10.40 -6.15
N VAL A 2 14.89 9.59 -6.11
CA VAL A 2 13.64 9.96 -5.43
C VAL A 2 13.97 10.02 -3.92
N SER A 3 13.65 11.13 -3.26
CA SER A 3 14.05 11.36 -1.86
C SER A 3 13.40 10.30 -0.95
N GLN A 4 14.13 9.81 0.07
CA GLN A 4 13.56 8.97 1.12
C GLN A 4 12.34 9.63 1.76
N ASP A 5 12.35 10.96 1.87
CA ASP A 5 11.22 11.76 2.35
C ASP A 5 9.93 11.52 1.56
N LEU A 6 10.02 11.27 0.24
CA LEU A 6 8.86 11.02 -0.62
C LEU A 6 8.28 9.60 -0.43
N LEU A 7 9.13 8.64 -0.10
CA LEU A 7 8.71 7.27 0.24
C LEU A 7 8.12 7.23 1.66
N ASP A 8 8.66 8.01 2.61
CA ASP A 8 8.09 8.18 3.95
C ASP A 8 6.74 8.91 3.93
N ILE A 9 6.48 9.73 2.90
CA ILE A 9 5.17 10.37 2.70
C ILE A 9 4.09 9.36 2.25
N LEU A 10 4.48 8.29 1.54
CA LEU A 10 3.54 7.39 0.87
C LEU A 10 2.90 6.44 1.89
N ARG A 11 1.74 6.87 2.40
CA ARG A 11 0.99 6.20 3.46
C ARG A 11 -0.38 5.76 2.96
N CYS A 12 -0.95 4.77 3.64
CA CYS A 12 -2.29 4.28 3.39
C CYS A 12 -3.31 5.43 3.47
N PRO A 13 -4.10 5.68 2.42
CA PRO A 13 -5.03 6.82 2.35
C PRO A 13 -6.13 6.75 3.42
N ALA A 14 -6.37 5.56 3.97
CA ALA A 14 -7.35 5.36 5.03
C ALA A 14 -6.77 5.55 6.44
N CYS A 15 -5.58 5.02 6.71
CA CYS A 15 -5.00 5.02 8.05
C CYS A 15 -4.15 6.26 8.34
N VAL A 16 -3.69 6.99 7.33
CA VAL A 16 -2.86 8.21 7.50
C VAL A 16 -3.52 9.29 8.37
N ARG A 17 -4.85 9.24 8.54
CA ARG A 17 -5.61 10.18 9.37
C ARG A 17 -5.51 9.87 10.87
N GLU A 18 -5.10 8.67 11.25
CA GLU A 18 -5.04 8.21 12.65
C GLU A 18 -3.81 8.76 13.38
N GLY A 19 -2.78 9.23 12.66
CA GLY A 19 -1.61 9.82 13.29
C GLY A 19 -0.38 9.93 12.38
N PRO A 20 0.73 10.50 12.89
CA PRO A 20 1.97 10.65 12.14
C PRO A 20 2.60 9.30 11.76
N ASP A 21 2.47 8.28 12.62
CA ASP A 21 3.08 6.96 12.43
C ASP A 21 2.10 5.91 11.85
N ALA A 22 0.88 6.33 11.50
CA ALA A 22 -0.15 5.45 10.97
C ALA A 22 -0.15 5.39 9.44
N GLY A 23 -0.57 4.26 8.91
CA GLY A 23 -0.67 3.99 7.48
C GLY A 23 0.66 3.64 6.82
N LEU A 24 1.62 3.06 7.54
CA LEU A 24 2.87 2.60 6.94
C LEU A 24 2.60 1.49 5.92
N LEU A 25 3.30 1.55 4.78
CA LEU A 25 3.15 0.62 3.66
C LEU A 25 4.44 -0.18 3.47
N ASP A 26 4.30 -1.48 3.26
CA ASP A 26 5.37 -2.37 2.82
C ASP A 26 5.26 -2.61 1.32
N LEU A 27 6.37 -2.43 0.62
CA LEU A 27 6.47 -2.79 -0.79
C LEU A 27 6.74 -4.29 -0.91
N ILE A 28 5.80 -5.02 -1.49
CA ILE A 28 5.90 -6.46 -1.72
C ILE A 28 6.02 -6.71 -3.21
N ARG A 29 7.07 -7.45 -3.60
CA ARG A 29 7.34 -7.88 -4.99
C ARG A 29 7.37 -6.73 -6.00
N GLU A 30 7.67 -5.51 -5.55
CA GLU A 30 7.67 -4.27 -6.36
C GLU A 30 6.33 -3.93 -7.04
N GLN A 31 5.25 -4.65 -6.70
CA GLN A 31 3.95 -4.57 -7.38
C GLN A 31 2.80 -4.28 -6.42
N TRP A 32 3.03 -4.36 -5.11
CA TRP A 32 2.00 -4.21 -4.09
C TRP A 32 2.48 -3.35 -2.94
N LEU A 33 1.62 -2.44 -2.48
CA LEU A 33 1.80 -1.69 -1.25
C LEU A 33 0.83 -2.24 -0.20
N VAL A 34 1.36 -2.89 0.84
CA VAL A 34 0.57 -3.52 1.90
C VAL A 34 0.59 -2.64 3.14
N CYS A 35 -0.58 -2.27 3.65
CA CYS A 35 -0.67 -1.46 4.86
C CYS A 35 -0.51 -2.33 6.12
N ARG A 36 0.41 -1.94 7.01
CA ARG A 36 0.68 -2.65 8.28
C ARG A 36 -0.45 -2.54 9.31
N ASP A 37 -1.34 -1.55 9.20
CA ASP A 37 -2.38 -1.30 10.20
C ASP A 37 -3.74 -1.90 9.83
N CYS A 38 -4.04 -2.01 8.53
CA CYS A 38 -5.36 -2.42 8.05
C CYS A 38 -5.34 -3.59 7.06
N ASP A 39 -4.16 -4.11 6.71
CA ASP A 39 -3.94 -5.23 5.78
C ASP A 39 -4.45 -4.99 4.34
N ARG A 40 -4.88 -3.77 4.02
CA ARG A 40 -5.22 -3.37 2.65
C ARG A 40 -4.01 -3.44 1.76
N LYS A 41 -4.21 -3.89 0.53
CA LYS A 41 -3.12 -4.13 -0.42
C LYS A 41 -3.42 -3.41 -1.71
N TYR A 42 -2.63 -2.37 -1.98
CA TYR A 42 -2.79 -1.50 -3.12
C TYR A 42 -1.90 -1.98 -4.27
N PRO A 43 -2.45 -2.31 -5.44
CA PRO A 43 -1.65 -2.72 -6.58
C PRO A 43 -0.92 -1.53 -7.21
N ILE A 44 0.25 -1.80 -7.78
CA ILE A 44 0.99 -0.86 -8.65
C ILE A 44 0.77 -1.33 -10.08
N ARG A 45 0.16 -0.48 -10.91
CA ARG A 45 -0.12 -0.75 -12.32
C ARG A 45 0.53 0.32 -13.18
N ASP A 46 1.25 -0.09 -14.22
CA ASP A 46 2.00 0.83 -15.09
C ASP A 46 2.93 1.78 -14.30
N ASP A 47 3.62 1.26 -13.28
CA ASP A 47 4.46 2.00 -12.33
C ASP A 47 3.70 3.07 -11.51
N ILE A 48 2.37 3.04 -11.50
CA ILE A 48 1.51 3.95 -10.74
C ILE A 48 0.80 3.20 -9.60
N PRO A 49 1.04 3.57 -8.33
CA PRO A 49 0.31 3.03 -7.19
C PRO A 49 -1.19 3.36 -7.24
N VAL A 50 -2.05 2.35 -7.28
CA VAL A 50 -3.51 2.51 -7.24
C VAL A 50 -3.95 2.63 -5.79
N MET A 51 -3.79 3.82 -5.21
CA MET A 51 -4.11 4.14 -3.82
C MET A 51 -5.61 4.43 -3.61
N LEU A 52 -6.48 3.62 -4.21
CA LEU A 52 -7.93 3.68 -4.02
C LEU A 52 -8.32 2.72 -2.89
N ILE A 53 -9.10 3.20 -1.92
CA ILE A 53 -9.55 2.39 -0.77
C ILE A 53 -10.29 1.13 -1.24
N ASP A 54 -11.20 1.28 -2.21
CA ASP A 54 -12.00 0.18 -2.74
C ASP A 54 -11.14 -0.89 -3.43
N GLU A 55 -10.04 -0.49 -4.07
CA GLU A 55 -9.09 -1.45 -4.64
C GLU A 55 -8.30 -2.16 -3.55
N GLY A 56 -7.85 -1.42 -2.53
CA GLY A 56 -7.15 -2.01 -1.37
C GLY A 56 -7.99 -3.03 -0.59
N ASP A 57 -9.30 -2.80 -0.48
CA ASP A 57 -10.23 -3.70 0.20
C ASP A 57 -10.43 -5.03 -0.52
N LYS A 58 -10.32 -5.08 -1.86
CA LYS A 58 -10.46 -6.35 -2.63
C LYS A 58 -9.41 -7.39 -2.26
N TYR A 59 -8.24 -6.94 -1.84
CA TYR A 59 -7.09 -7.80 -1.53
C TYR A 59 -6.80 -7.87 -0.03
N ARG A 60 -7.64 -7.26 0.81
CA ARG A 60 -7.43 -7.17 2.25
C ARG A 60 -7.29 -8.54 2.92
N ASP A 61 -8.15 -9.48 2.54
CA ASP A 61 -8.16 -10.84 3.12
C ASP A 61 -7.31 -11.83 2.32
N VAL A 62 -6.70 -11.41 1.20
CA VAL A 62 -5.81 -12.26 0.40
C VAL A 62 -4.45 -12.34 1.10
N PRO A 63 -3.92 -13.55 1.39
CA PRO A 63 -2.58 -13.71 1.94
C PRO A 63 -1.53 -13.10 1.02
N VAL A 64 -0.48 -12.52 1.59
CA VAL A 64 0.58 -11.84 0.83
C VAL A 64 1.29 -12.80 -0.13
N GLU A 65 1.36 -14.07 0.25
CA GLU A 65 1.94 -15.16 -0.52
C GLU A 65 1.15 -15.44 -1.81
N GLU A 66 -0.17 -15.23 -1.78
CA GLU A 66 -1.12 -15.49 -2.87
C GLU A 66 -1.33 -14.29 -3.80
N LEU A 67 -0.74 -13.12 -3.49
CA LEU A 67 -0.80 -11.96 -4.37
C LEU A 67 -0.05 -12.22 -5.69
N GLY A 68 -0.80 -12.39 -6.77
CA GLY A 68 -0.26 -12.48 -8.13
C GLY A 68 0.24 -11.13 -8.66
N GLU A 69 0.43 -11.06 -9.98
CA GLU A 69 0.59 -9.79 -10.68
C GLU A 69 -0.78 -9.08 -10.76
N PRO A 70 -0.88 -7.79 -10.39
CA PRO A 70 -2.15 -7.06 -10.29
C PRO A 70 -2.77 -6.53 -11.60
#